data_AF-A0A5C4VKL2-F1
#
_entry.id   AF-A0A5C4VKL2-F1
#
_cell.length_a   1.000
_cell.length_b   1.000
_cell.length_c   1.000
_cell.angle_alpha   90.00
_cell.angle_beta   90.00
_cell.angle_gamma   90.00
#
_symmetry.space_group_name_H-M   'P 1'
#
loop_
_entity.id
_entity.type
_entity.pdbx_description
1 polymer ?
#
loop_
_entity_poly.entity_id
_entity_poly.type
_entity_poly.pdbx_seq_one_letter_code
_entity_poly.pdbx_strand_id
1 'polypeptide(L)'
;MSEMPGGAATFARGRAEWSRLDWWRLEARAFAQHPDVRHALTFDAPVGAWRELGRPTREVPRWAGVLLLPVWIASLTLPVVTTVLLLRWLTDGDAVVDLTLAGALTGGAAVVLTLGVLQDLRDAEGPASHGLRPIGVAHLAPSALAGVLALLAIAQGRADSPYGLIGLLVDAALGAGVLWLHSGTPRASLRRKRTKRRRLARALAALSTAERAAIGHDIASALDDLAARGLIDREVATAARALPLGALGRTLADRDEITALRCGR
;
A
#
# COMPACT_ATOMS: atom_id res chain seq x y z
N MET A 1 -1.16 -27.47 33.60
CA MET A 1 -1.67 -26.86 32.35
C MET A 1 -0.53 -26.89 31.35
N SER A 2 -0.59 -27.72 30.32
CA SER A 2 0.42 -27.67 29.25
C SER A 2 0.30 -26.34 28.53
N GLU A 3 1.33 -25.50 28.61
CA GLU A 3 1.47 -24.32 27.76
C GLU A 3 1.43 -24.78 26.31
N MET A 4 0.38 -24.40 25.59
CA MET A 4 0.35 -24.57 24.15
C MET A 4 1.49 -23.75 23.58
N PRO A 5 2.42 -24.35 22.81
CA PRO A 5 3.54 -23.62 22.24
C PRO A 5 3.01 -22.50 21.36
N GLY A 6 3.61 -21.33 21.49
CA GLY A 6 3.19 -20.16 20.74
C GLY A 6 3.37 -20.32 19.23
N GLY A 7 2.83 -19.35 18.49
CA GLY A 7 2.78 -19.41 17.02
C GLY A 7 4.17 -19.46 16.40
N ALA A 8 5.16 -18.79 17.01
CA ALA A 8 6.53 -18.74 16.53
C ALA A 8 7.26 -20.07 16.75
N ALA A 9 7.16 -20.67 17.93
CA ALA A 9 7.79 -21.96 18.23
C ALA A 9 7.20 -23.09 17.36
N THR A 10 5.88 -23.09 17.17
CA THR A 10 5.23 -24.05 16.26
C THR A 10 5.69 -23.87 14.82
N PHE A 11 5.85 -22.62 14.35
CA PHE A 11 6.39 -22.35 13.03
C PHE A 11 7.83 -22.84 12.89
N ALA A 12 8.72 -22.52 13.83
CA ALA A 12 10.12 -22.93 13.80
C ALA A 12 10.28 -24.46 13.71
N ARG A 13 9.56 -25.22 14.54
CA ARG A 13 9.62 -26.70 14.52
C ARG A 13 9.16 -27.31 13.19
N GLY A 14 8.22 -26.67 12.50
CA GLY A 14 7.73 -27.13 11.19
C GLY A 14 8.65 -26.82 10.00
N ARG A 15 9.73 -26.05 10.19
CA ARG A 15 10.65 -25.69 9.08
C ARG A 15 11.77 -26.72 8.94
N ALA A 16 12.02 -27.18 7.72
CA ALA A 16 13.18 -28.02 7.39
C ALA A 16 14.41 -27.20 6.99
N GLU A 17 14.18 -25.97 6.52
CA GLU A 17 15.21 -25.03 6.09
C GLU A 17 14.86 -23.64 6.61
N TRP A 18 15.87 -22.78 6.79
CA TRP A 18 15.69 -21.42 7.26
C TRP A 18 16.13 -20.42 6.19
N SER A 19 15.21 -19.56 5.78
CA SER A 19 15.45 -18.52 4.79
C SER A 19 15.35 -17.13 5.42
N ARG A 20 15.87 -16.11 4.72
CA ARG A 20 15.79 -14.70 5.16
C ARG A 20 14.35 -14.24 5.42
N LEU A 21 13.39 -14.68 4.60
CA LEU A 21 11.99 -14.34 4.77
C LEU A 21 11.37 -14.98 6.00
N ASP A 22 11.95 -16.08 6.51
CA ASP A 22 11.41 -16.78 7.67
C ASP A 22 11.60 -15.97 8.97
N TRP A 23 12.55 -15.02 9.03
CA TRP A 23 12.63 -14.05 10.13
C TRP A 23 11.39 -13.17 10.24
N TRP A 24 10.89 -12.68 9.09
CA TRP A 24 9.65 -11.90 9.03
C TRP A 24 8.43 -12.74 9.36
N ARG A 25 8.39 -13.99 8.89
CA ARG A 25 7.29 -14.92 9.17
C ARG A 25 7.25 -15.32 10.63
N LEU A 26 8.41 -15.56 11.25
CA LEU A 26 8.53 -15.88 12.67
C LEU A 26 7.89 -14.79 13.53
N GLU A 27 8.26 -13.52 13.30
CA GLU A 27 7.63 -12.38 13.98
C GLU A 27 6.14 -12.30 13.67
N ALA A 28 5.73 -12.51 12.41
CA ALA A 28 4.32 -12.51 12.04
C ALA A 28 3.50 -13.53 12.85
N ARG A 29 4.07 -14.70 13.14
CA ARG A 29 3.42 -15.75 13.95
C ARG A 29 3.46 -15.45 15.44
N ALA A 30 4.54 -14.85 15.94
CA ALA A 30 4.61 -14.37 17.32
C ALA A 30 3.51 -13.32 17.60
N PHE A 31 3.24 -12.45 16.63
CA PHE A 31 2.18 -11.43 16.71
C PHE A 31 0.82 -11.88 16.15
N ALA A 32 0.53 -13.18 16.05
CA ALA A 32 -0.69 -13.67 15.40
C ALA A 32 -1.98 -13.02 15.97
N GLN A 33 -2.02 -12.80 17.28
CA GLN A 33 -3.14 -12.18 18.02
C GLN A 33 -3.12 -10.64 17.99
N HIS A 34 -2.08 -10.03 17.42
CA HIS A 34 -1.88 -8.57 17.36
C HIS A 34 -1.81 -8.09 15.90
N PRO A 35 -2.94 -8.06 15.20
CA PRO A 35 -2.99 -7.75 13.77
C PRO A 35 -2.51 -6.32 13.46
N ASP A 36 -2.66 -5.38 14.39
CA ASP A 36 -2.13 -4.02 14.23
C ASP A 36 -0.59 -3.98 14.22
N VAL A 37 0.06 -4.82 15.03
CA VAL A 37 1.53 -4.95 15.03
C VAL A 37 2.00 -5.63 13.74
N ARG A 38 1.34 -6.72 13.33
CA ARG A 38 1.63 -7.42 12.06
C ARG A 38 1.50 -6.49 10.87
N HIS A 39 0.42 -5.71 10.83
CA HIS A 39 0.22 -4.74 9.77
C HIS A 39 1.27 -3.62 9.81
N ALA A 40 1.65 -3.12 10.99
CA ALA A 40 2.74 -2.14 11.12
C ALA A 40 4.10 -2.69 10.62
N LEU A 41 4.36 -3.99 10.80
CA LEU A 41 5.57 -4.65 10.29
C LEU A 41 5.59 -4.77 8.75
N THR A 42 4.43 -4.86 8.08
CA THR A 42 4.37 -4.95 6.61
C THR A 42 5.11 -3.81 5.90
N PHE A 43 5.20 -2.63 6.53
CA PHE A 43 5.77 -1.44 5.91
C PHE A 43 7.29 -1.44 5.76
N ASP A 44 7.96 -2.26 6.56
CA ASP A 44 9.40 -2.49 6.49
C ASP A 44 9.72 -3.86 5.85
N ALA A 45 8.71 -4.73 5.68
CA ALA A 45 8.90 -6.09 5.18
C ALA A 45 8.97 -6.18 3.65
N PRO A 46 9.75 -7.14 3.10
CA PRO A 46 9.72 -7.46 1.67
C PRO A 46 8.37 -8.05 1.25
N VAL A 47 7.99 -7.86 -0.01
CA VAL A 47 6.69 -8.30 -0.57
C VAL A 47 6.41 -9.79 -0.32
N GLY A 48 7.45 -10.63 -0.35
CA GLY A 48 7.34 -12.07 -0.06
C GLY A 48 6.87 -12.43 1.36
N ALA A 49 6.94 -11.50 2.31
CA ALA A 49 6.46 -11.67 3.69
C ALA A 49 5.07 -11.06 3.93
N TRP A 50 4.52 -10.30 2.98
CA TRP A 50 3.28 -9.54 3.18
C TRP A 50 2.06 -10.43 3.43
N ARG A 51 1.99 -11.63 2.83
CA ARG A 51 0.85 -12.54 3.03
C ARG A 51 0.66 -12.94 4.50
N GLU A 52 1.76 -13.05 5.25
CA GLU A 52 1.72 -13.43 6.66
C GLU A 52 1.62 -12.24 7.61
N LEU A 53 2.01 -11.04 7.15
CA LEU A 53 1.95 -9.81 7.93
C LEU A 53 0.68 -8.98 7.67
N GLY A 54 0.09 -9.12 6.48
CA GLY A 54 -0.95 -8.26 5.94
C GLY A 54 -2.30 -8.96 5.88
N ARG A 55 -3.00 -9.02 7.01
CA ARG A 55 -4.47 -8.92 6.99
C ARG A 55 -4.85 -7.74 7.88
N PRO A 56 -5.24 -6.59 7.30
CA PRO A 56 -5.79 -5.51 8.11
C PRO A 56 -7.07 -6.00 8.81
N THR A 57 -7.17 -5.69 10.11
CA THR A 57 -8.28 -6.06 11.01
C THR A 57 -9.54 -5.24 10.83
N ARG A 58 -9.54 -4.24 9.93
CA ARG A 58 -10.81 -3.61 9.54
C ARG A 58 -11.59 -4.67 8.79
N GLU A 59 -12.57 -5.26 9.46
CA GLU A 59 -13.61 -6.11 8.90
C GLU A 59 -14.40 -5.31 7.86
N VAL A 60 -13.79 -5.07 6.70
CA VAL A 60 -14.52 -4.62 5.53
C VAL A 60 -15.34 -5.83 5.10
N PRO A 61 -16.68 -5.74 5.11
CA PRO A 61 -17.51 -6.86 4.72
C PRO A 61 -17.09 -7.34 3.32
N ARG A 62 -16.97 -8.66 3.11
CA ARG A 62 -16.48 -9.23 1.84
C ARG A 62 -17.25 -8.71 0.62
N TRP A 63 -18.53 -8.40 0.78
CA TRP A 63 -19.38 -7.83 -0.27
C TRP A 63 -19.00 -6.39 -0.66
N ALA A 64 -18.48 -5.59 0.28
CA ALA A 64 -18.04 -4.23 -0.01
C ALA A 64 -16.83 -4.21 -0.95
N GLY A 65 -15.91 -5.18 -0.84
CA GLY A 65 -14.80 -5.33 -1.77
C GLY A 65 -15.24 -5.61 -3.22
N VAL A 66 -16.30 -6.41 -3.39
CA VAL A 66 -16.86 -6.74 -4.71
C VAL A 66 -17.51 -5.53 -5.37
N LEU A 67 -18.21 -4.68 -4.62
CA LEU A 67 -18.85 -3.46 -5.14
C LEU A 67 -17.86 -2.31 -5.36
N LEU A 68 -16.78 -2.25 -4.57
CA LEU A 68 -15.76 -1.21 -4.73
C LEU A 68 -14.92 -1.41 -5.99
N LEU A 69 -14.63 -2.67 -6.37
CA LEU A 69 -13.81 -2.97 -7.55
C LEU A 69 -14.33 -2.31 -8.85
N PRO A 70 -15.60 -2.46 -9.26
CA PRO A 70 -16.12 -1.81 -10.46
C PRO A 70 -16.11 -0.28 -10.36
N VAL A 71 -16.30 0.29 -9.15
CA VAL A 71 -16.22 1.74 -8.93
C VAL A 71 -14.80 2.27 -9.20
N TRP A 72 -13.78 1.53 -8.76
CA TRP A 72 -12.37 1.84 -9.05
C TRP A 72 -12.03 1.70 -10.53
N ILE A 73 -12.51 0.64 -11.18
CA ILE A 73 -12.34 0.46 -12.64
C ILE A 73 -13.03 1.60 -13.40
N ALA A 74 -14.26 1.94 -13.01
CA ALA A 74 -15.01 3.05 -13.62
C ALA A 74 -14.24 4.37 -13.46
N SER A 75 -13.74 4.69 -12.27
CA SER A 75 -12.96 5.91 -12.03
C SER A 75 -11.75 6.05 -12.96
N LEU A 76 -11.07 4.95 -13.30
CA LEU A 76 -9.92 4.98 -14.22
C LEU A 76 -10.33 4.98 -15.70
N THR A 77 -11.48 4.41 -16.04
CA THR A 77 -11.91 4.25 -17.44
C THR A 77 -12.74 5.42 -17.93
N LEU A 78 -13.51 6.09 -17.05
CA LEU A 78 -14.39 7.19 -17.42
C LEU A 78 -13.66 8.39 -18.06
N PRO A 79 -12.51 8.88 -17.56
CA PRO A 79 -11.75 9.94 -18.25
C PRO A 79 -11.33 9.55 -19.67
N VAL A 80 -10.92 8.28 -19.85
CA VAL A 80 -10.55 7.75 -21.17
C VAL A 80 -11.76 7.66 -22.09
N VAL A 81 -12.89 7.14 -21.60
CA VAL A 81 -14.15 7.06 -22.36
C VAL A 81 -14.59 8.46 -22.79
N THR A 82 -14.58 9.44 -21.88
CA THR A 82 -14.89 10.84 -22.21
C THR A 82 -13.98 11.38 -23.31
N THR A 83 -12.68 11.12 -23.22
CA THR A 83 -11.71 11.54 -24.25
C THR A 83 -12.02 10.92 -25.60
N VAL A 84 -12.35 9.62 -25.66
CA VAL A 84 -12.70 8.91 -26.90
C VAL A 84 -14.00 9.48 -27.51
N LEU A 85 -15.00 9.78 -26.69
CA LEU A 85 -16.25 10.41 -27.16
C LEU A 85 -16.00 11.77 -27.81
N LEU A 86 -15.14 12.60 -27.20
CA LEU A 86 -14.76 13.90 -27.75
C LEU A 86 -13.87 13.79 -29.00
N LEU A 87 -12.99 12.78 -29.08
CA LEU A 87 -12.20 12.52 -30.28
C LEU A 87 -13.07 12.07 -31.45
N ARG A 88 -14.09 11.24 -31.19
CA ARG A 88 -15.05 10.81 -32.21
C ARG A 88 -15.72 12.01 -32.89
N TRP A 89 -16.06 13.04 -32.12
CA TRP A 89 -16.66 14.27 -32.66
C TRP A 89 -15.80 14.95 -33.74
N LEU A 90 -14.46 14.87 -33.65
CA LEU A 90 -13.58 15.45 -34.69
C LEU A 90 -13.78 14.82 -36.07
N THR A 91 -14.32 13.61 -36.13
CA THR A 91 -14.63 12.91 -37.39
C THR A 91 -16.07 13.08 -37.85
N ASP A 92 -16.92 13.69 -37.02
CA ASP A 92 -18.37 13.79 -37.24
C ASP A 92 -18.72 15.28 -37.50
N GLY A 93 -18.64 15.69 -38.77
CA GLY A 93 -18.49 17.07 -39.21
C GLY A 93 -19.59 18.06 -38.78
N ASP A 94 -20.78 17.56 -38.43
CA ASP A 94 -21.95 18.36 -38.05
C ASP A 94 -22.52 18.01 -36.66
N ALA A 95 -21.86 17.12 -35.91
CA ALA A 95 -22.37 16.70 -34.61
C ALA A 95 -22.17 17.80 -33.55
N VAL A 96 -23.19 17.97 -32.68
CA VAL A 96 -23.07 18.72 -31.42
C VAL A 96 -22.43 17.81 -30.38
N VAL A 97 -21.42 18.32 -29.67
CA VAL A 97 -20.76 17.64 -28.56
C VAL A 97 -21.66 17.70 -27.33
N ASP A 98 -21.97 16.53 -26.76
CA ASP A 98 -22.59 16.42 -25.43
C ASP A 98 -21.51 16.60 -24.35
N LEU A 99 -21.16 17.85 -24.10
CA LEU A 99 -20.18 18.23 -23.11
C LEU A 99 -20.74 18.04 -21.69
N THR A 100 -22.06 18.14 -21.51
CA THR A 100 -22.71 17.87 -20.23
C THR A 100 -22.44 16.44 -19.75
N LEU A 101 -22.64 15.44 -20.61
CA LEU A 101 -22.33 14.05 -20.31
C LEU A 101 -20.83 13.84 -20.08
N ALA A 102 -19.99 14.39 -20.96
CA ALA A 102 -18.53 14.31 -20.83
C ALA A 102 -18.06 14.79 -19.45
N GLY A 103 -18.54 15.97 -19.04
CA GLY A 103 -18.26 16.58 -17.75
C GLY A 103 -18.77 15.74 -16.57
N ALA A 104 -19.98 15.20 -16.66
CA ALA A 104 -20.57 14.36 -15.61
C ALA A 104 -19.76 13.06 -15.38
N LEU A 105 -19.33 12.40 -16.45
CA LEU A 105 -18.52 11.18 -16.37
C LEU A 105 -17.16 11.46 -15.70
N THR A 106 -16.45 12.51 -16.13
CA THR A 106 -15.18 12.90 -15.51
C THR A 106 -15.33 13.42 -14.09
N GLY A 107 -16.40 14.16 -13.80
CA GLY A 107 -16.70 14.64 -12.46
C GLY A 107 -16.97 13.48 -11.50
N GLY A 108 -17.71 12.46 -11.95
CA GLY A 108 -17.90 11.23 -11.20
C GLY A 108 -16.59 10.50 -10.91
N ALA A 109 -15.71 10.39 -11.92
CA ALA A 109 -14.38 9.81 -11.77
C ALA A 109 -13.53 10.57 -10.74
N ALA A 110 -13.54 11.91 -10.79
CA ALA A 110 -12.87 12.81 -9.86
C ALA A 110 -13.36 12.64 -8.40
N VAL A 111 -14.67 12.47 -8.19
CA VAL A 111 -15.24 12.22 -6.85
C VAL A 111 -14.70 10.91 -6.28
N VAL A 112 -14.68 9.83 -7.08
CA VAL A 112 -14.14 8.54 -6.64
C VAL A 112 -12.65 8.65 -6.32
N LEU A 113 -11.86 9.30 -7.19
CA LEU A 113 -10.44 9.54 -6.93
C LEU A 113 -10.24 10.34 -5.64
N THR A 114 -11.04 11.38 -5.41
CA THR A 114 -10.97 12.22 -4.20
C THR A 114 -11.24 11.40 -2.95
N LEU A 115 -12.26 10.54 -2.96
CA LEU A 115 -12.55 9.63 -1.84
C LEU A 115 -11.39 8.65 -1.61
N GLY A 116 -10.82 8.13 -2.68
CA GLY A 116 -9.63 7.26 -2.65
C GLY A 116 -8.40 7.94 -2.04
N VAL A 117 -8.11 9.17 -2.48
CA VAL A 117 -7.02 9.99 -1.96
C VAL A 117 -7.29 10.40 -0.51
N LEU A 118 -8.52 10.75 -0.14
CA LEU A 118 -8.87 11.06 1.25
C LEU A 118 -8.73 9.84 2.16
N GLN A 119 -9.09 8.64 1.68
CA GLN A 119 -8.84 7.39 2.39
C GLN A 119 -7.35 7.16 2.54
N ASP A 120 -6.55 7.29 1.47
CA ASP A 120 -5.10 7.16 1.53
C ASP A 120 -4.45 8.23 2.42
N LEU A 121 -5.00 9.45 2.47
CA LEU A 121 -4.52 10.52 3.34
C LEU A 121 -4.90 10.30 4.81
N ARG A 122 -6.09 9.75 5.08
CA ARG A 122 -6.51 9.32 6.43
C ARG A 122 -5.72 8.11 6.89
N ASP A 123 -5.41 7.23 5.95
CA ASP A 123 -4.58 6.04 6.13
C ASP A 123 -3.11 6.33 5.78
N ALA A 124 -2.66 7.61 5.74
CA ALA A 124 -1.32 8.08 5.30
C ALA A 124 -0.13 7.56 6.12
N GLU A 125 -0.41 6.63 7.03
CA GLU A 125 0.53 5.76 7.72
C GLU A 125 0.72 4.40 7.00
N GLY A 126 0.20 4.26 5.76
CA GLY A 126 0.25 3.09 4.86
C GLY A 126 1.53 2.96 4.00
N PRO A 127 1.64 1.93 3.14
CA PRO A 127 2.87 1.67 2.38
C PRO A 127 3.09 2.76 1.33
N ALA A 128 4.33 2.96 0.91
CA ALA A 128 4.66 3.98 -0.08
C ALA A 128 3.89 3.70 -1.38
N SER A 129 2.93 4.56 -1.70
CA SER A 129 2.10 4.51 -2.90
C SER A 129 2.91 4.84 -4.16
N HIS A 130 3.85 3.97 -4.53
CA HIS A 130 4.39 3.96 -5.90
C HIS A 130 3.27 3.73 -6.94
N GLY A 131 2.11 3.21 -6.51
CA GLY A 131 0.91 3.01 -7.32
C GLY A 131 0.04 4.24 -7.58
N LEU A 132 0.21 5.38 -6.88
CA LEU A 132 -0.66 6.55 -7.09
C LEU A 132 -0.22 7.46 -8.25
N ARG A 133 1.05 7.41 -8.69
CA ARG A 133 1.51 8.20 -9.85
C ARG A 133 0.84 7.74 -11.15
N PRO A 134 0.78 6.44 -11.48
CA PRO A 134 0.02 5.98 -12.66
C PRO A 134 -1.45 6.40 -12.62
N ILE A 135 -2.08 6.39 -11.44
CA ILE A 135 -3.45 6.87 -11.25
C ILE A 135 -3.53 8.37 -11.55
N GLY A 136 -2.63 9.19 -11.01
CA GLY A 136 -2.58 10.62 -11.33
C GLY A 136 -2.42 10.90 -12.83
N VAL A 137 -1.59 10.13 -13.55
CA VAL A 137 -1.46 10.23 -15.02
C VAL A 137 -2.76 9.83 -15.73
N ALA A 138 -3.39 8.73 -15.29
CA ALA A 138 -4.62 8.20 -15.89
C ALA A 138 -5.83 9.14 -15.77
N HIS A 139 -5.80 10.09 -14.83
CA HIS A 139 -6.78 11.17 -14.76
C HIS A 139 -6.31 12.41 -15.52
N LEU A 140 -5.08 12.88 -15.26
CA LEU A 140 -4.58 14.13 -15.83
C LEU A 140 -4.51 14.10 -17.37
N ALA A 141 -3.89 13.07 -17.96
CA ALA A 141 -3.63 13.03 -19.39
C ALA A 141 -4.92 13.03 -20.24
N PRO A 142 -5.89 12.12 -20.00
CA PRO A 142 -7.15 12.15 -20.74
C PRO A 142 -7.96 13.42 -20.44
N SER A 143 -8.09 13.84 -19.18
CA SER A 143 -8.91 15.02 -18.85
C SER A 143 -8.34 16.33 -19.36
N ALA A 144 -7.01 16.47 -19.45
CA ALA A 144 -6.37 17.60 -20.10
C ALA A 144 -6.64 17.61 -21.62
N LEU A 145 -6.51 16.47 -22.30
CA LEU A 145 -6.80 16.36 -23.73
C LEU A 145 -8.29 16.63 -24.01
N ALA A 146 -9.19 16.02 -23.24
CA ALA A 146 -10.62 16.27 -23.29
C ALA A 146 -10.95 17.76 -23.05
N GLY A 147 -10.26 18.42 -22.11
CA GLY A 147 -10.41 19.85 -21.87
C GLY A 147 -10.03 20.71 -23.08
N VAL A 148 -8.96 20.36 -23.80
CA VAL A 148 -8.58 21.04 -25.05
C VAL A 148 -9.65 20.85 -26.13
N LEU A 149 -10.17 19.63 -26.29
CA LEU A 149 -11.24 19.32 -27.26
C LEU A 149 -12.55 20.05 -26.90
N ALA A 150 -12.88 20.13 -25.62
CA ALA A 150 -14.04 20.85 -25.11
C ALA A 150 -13.96 22.35 -25.43
N LEU A 151 -12.80 22.97 -25.18
CA LEU A 151 -12.57 24.38 -25.51
C LEU A 151 -12.70 24.62 -27.02
N LEU A 152 -12.21 23.71 -27.85
CA LEU A 152 -12.37 23.78 -29.30
C LEU A 152 -13.85 23.71 -29.72
N ALA A 153 -14.61 22.76 -29.16
CA ALA A 153 -16.05 22.62 -29.44
C ALA A 153 -16.85 23.87 -29.01
N ILE A 154 -16.53 24.44 -27.84
CA ILE A 154 -17.13 25.70 -27.36
C ILE A 154 -16.78 26.86 -28.30
N ALA A 155 -15.51 26.99 -28.70
CA ALA A 155 -15.06 28.05 -29.60
C ALA A 155 -15.73 27.98 -30.98
N GLN A 156 -16.08 26.78 -31.44
CA GLN A 156 -16.82 26.54 -32.69
C GLN A 156 -18.34 26.65 -32.54
N GLY A 157 -18.87 26.89 -31.34
CA GLY A 157 -20.31 26.92 -31.09
C GLY A 157 -21.00 25.56 -31.25
N ARG A 158 -20.23 24.46 -31.08
CA ARG A 158 -20.69 23.07 -31.29
C ARG A 158 -20.82 22.28 -29.99
N ALA A 159 -20.80 22.95 -28.84
CA ALA A 159 -21.08 22.34 -27.54
C ALA A 159 -22.54 22.55 -27.15
N ASP A 160 -23.19 21.51 -26.61
CA ASP A 160 -24.51 21.59 -26.00
C ASP A 160 -24.56 22.58 -24.81
N SER A 161 -23.46 22.64 -24.05
CA SER A 161 -23.34 23.42 -22.82
C SER A 161 -21.87 23.63 -22.44
N PRO A 162 -21.45 24.83 -22.01
CA PRO A 162 -20.08 25.06 -21.54
C PRO A 162 -19.80 24.47 -20.15
N TYR A 163 -20.84 24.17 -19.36
CA TYR A 163 -20.68 23.77 -17.94
C TYR A 163 -20.00 22.41 -17.76
N GLY A 164 -20.06 21.53 -18.77
CA GLY A 164 -19.36 20.25 -18.75
C GLY A 164 -17.84 20.37 -18.60
N LEU A 165 -17.27 21.51 -19.01
CA LEU A 165 -15.84 21.81 -18.84
C LEU A 165 -15.40 21.77 -17.36
N ILE A 166 -16.29 22.09 -16.42
CA ILE A 166 -15.97 22.08 -14.98
C ILE A 166 -15.53 20.68 -14.53
N GLY A 167 -16.23 19.63 -14.95
CA GLY A 167 -15.89 18.25 -14.59
C GLY A 167 -14.52 17.83 -15.10
N LEU A 168 -14.19 18.22 -16.34
CA LEU A 168 -12.89 17.96 -16.97
C LEU A 168 -11.75 18.65 -16.22
N LEU A 169 -11.95 19.93 -15.87
CA LEU A 169 -10.94 20.73 -15.16
C LEU A 169 -10.70 20.23 -13.74
N VAL A 170 -11.76 19.87 -13.01
CA VAL A 170 -11.66 19.31 -11.66
C VAL A 170 -10.87 18.00 -11.67
N ASP A 171 -11.18 17.09 -12.60
CA ASP A 171 -10.48 15.81 -12.71
C ASP A 171 -8.99 15.99 -13.07
N ALA A 172 -8.70 16.86 -14.05
CA ALA A 172 -7.33 17.19 -14.43
C ALA A 172 -6.53 17.80 -13.25
N ALA A 173 -7.14 18.74 -12.51
CA ALA A 173 -6.51 19.36 -11.35
C ALA A 173 -6.21 18.34 -10.23
N LEU A 174 -7.12 17.39 -9.99
CA LEU A 174 -6.90 16.30 -9.04
C LEU A 174 -5.77 15.36 -9.49
N GLY A 175 -5.75 14.96 -10.77
CA GLY A 175 -4.67 14.15 -11.34
C GLY A 175 -3.30 14.82 -11.17
N ALA A 176 -3.22 16.13 -11.47
CA ALA A 176 -2.03 16.94 -11.25
C ALA A 176 -1.63 17.02 -9.76
N GLY A 177 -2.60 17.21 -8.86
CA GLY A 177 -2.39 17.23 -7.41
C GLY A 177 -1.82 15.91 -6.90
N VAL A 178 -2.35 14.77 -7.34
CA VAL A 178 -1.82 13.44 -7.00
C VAL A 178 -0.38 13.29 -7.47
N LEU A 179 -0.07 13.68 -8.71
CA LEU A 179 1.30 13.63 -9.24
C LEU A 179 2.26 14.52 -8.44
N TRP A 180 1.84 15.73 -8.10
CA TRP A 180 2.64 16.66 -7.32
C TRP A 180 2.94 16.11 -5.92
N LEU A 181 1.93 15.62 -5.20
CA LEU A 181 2.10 15.01 -3.87
C LEU A 181 3.01 13.77 -3.88
N HIS A 182 3.07 13.07 -5.01
CA HIS A 182 3.83 11.82 -5.17
C HIS A 182 5.09 11.97 -6.02
N SER A 183 5.51 13.21 -6.33
CA SER A 183 6.69 13.52 -7.13
C SER A 183 8.04 13.26 -6.42
N GLY A 184 8.02 12.83 -5.15
CA GLY A 184 9.17 12.18 -4.51
C GLY A 184 10.32 13.12 -4.15
N THR A 185 10.09 14.10 -3.26
CA THR A 185 11.22 14.83 -2.66
C THR A 185 11.94 13.97 -1.61
N PRO A 186 13.29 14.05 -1.48
CA PRO A 186 14.04 13.29 -0.47
C PRO A 186 13.53 13.51 0.97
N ARG A 187 13.09 14.73 1.28
CA ARG A 187 12.48 15.08 2.58
C ARG A 187 11.17 14.31 2.85
N ALA A 188 10.36 14.08 1.83
CA ALA A 188 9.13 13.30 1.96
C ALA A 188 9.41 11.82 2.28
N SER A 189 10.46 11.24 1.69
CA SER A 189 10.85 9.84 1.94
C SER A 189 11.28 9.61 3.40
N LEU A 190 12.09 10.51 3.97
CA LEU A 190 12.55 10.44 5.36
C LEU A 190 11.41 10.63 6.36
N ARG A 191 10.50 11.59 6.08
CA ARG A 191 9.30 11.80 6.88
C ARG A 191 8.43 10.54 6.91
N ARG A 192 8.20 9.89 5.76
CA ARG A 192 7.47 8.63 5.65
C ARG A 192 8.12 7.51 6.47
N LYS A 193 9.45 7.32 6.37
CA LYS A 193 10.19 6.31 7.14
C LYS A 193 10.07 6.55 8.66
N ARG A 194 10.13 7.80 9.11
CA ARG A 194 9.92 8.16 10.52
C ARG A 194 8.49 7.83 10.99
N THR A 195 7.48 8.12 10.18
CA THR A 195 6.07 7.82 10.52
C THR A 195 5.84 6.31 10.66
N LYS A 196 6.34 5.49 9.73
CA LYS A 196 6.25 4.02 9.80
C LYS A 196 6.83 3.47 11.10
N ARG A 197 8.01 3.93 11.50
CA ARG A 197 8.65 3.54 12.77
C ARG A 197 7.83 3.95 13.99
N ARG A 198 7.23 5.14 13.98
CA ARG A 198 6.34 5.59 15.05
C ARG A 198 5.08 4.74 15.17
N ARG A 199 4.55 4.20 14.07
CA ARG A 199 3.39 3.30 14.08
C ARG A 199 3.72 1.97 14.75
N LEU A 200 4.83 1.34 14.35
CA LEU A 200 5.28 0.11 15.00
C LEU A 200 5.54 0.34 16.49
N ALA A 201 6.21 1.44 16.85
CA ALA A 201 6.46 1.79 18.25
C ALA A 201 5.15 2.00 19.04
N ARG A 202 4.14 2.68 18.49
CA ARG A 202 2.82 2.83 19.12
C ARG A 202 2.09 1.50 19.27
N ALA A 203 2.09 0.67 18.25
CA ALA A 203 1.44 -0.65 18.29
C ALA A 203 2.10 -1.57 19.34
N LEU A 204 3.43 -1.54 19.46
CA LEU A 204 4.16 -2.28 20.50
C LEU A 204 3.97 -1.69 21.91
N ALA A 205 3.81 -0.37 22.02
CA ALA A 205 3.52 0.30 23.29
C ALA A 205 2.12 -0.03 23.81
N ALA A 206 1.16 -0.29 22.91
CA ALA A 206 -0.20 -0.70 23.27
C ALA A 206 -0.28 -2.12 23.87
N LEU A 207 0.75 -2.96 23.69
CA LEU A 207 0.83 -4.26 24.33
C LEU A 207 0.99 -4.08 25.85
N SER A 208 0.34 -4.94 26.62
CA SER A 208 0.61 -5.08 28.06
C SER A 208 2.00 -5.69 28.30
N THR A 209 2.50 -5.54 29.52
CA THR A 209 3.79 -6.16 29.90
C THR A 209 3.73 -7.69 29.85
N ALA A 210 2.57 -8.27 30.18
CA ALA A 210 2.35 -9.72 30.09
C ALA A 210 2.37 -10.21 28.63
N GLU A 211 1.70 -9.52 27.71
CA GLU A 211 1.73 -9.87 26.28
C GLU A 211 3.14 -9.75 25.70
N ARG A 212 3.87 -8.67 26.02
CA ARG A 212 5.27 -8.52 25.60
C ARG A 212 6.15 -9.66 26.10
N ALA A 213 5.98 -10.08 27.35
CA ALA A 213 6.73 -11.20 27.92
C ALA A 213 6.38 -12.52 27.24
N ALA A 214 5.09 -12.80 27.01
CA ALA A 214 4.63 -14.01 26.34
C ALA A 214 5.16 -14.11 24.89
N ILE A 215 5.08 -13.02 24.13
CA ILE A 215 5.62 -12.95 22.76
C ILE A 215 7.13 -13.11 22.75
N GLY A 216 7.83 -12.45 23.69
CA GLY A 216 9.28 -12.59 23.83
C GLY A 216 9.70 -14.03 24.17
N HIS A 217 8.94 -14.71 25.02
CA HIS A 217 9.16 -16.11 25.36
C HIS A 217 8.92 -17.05 24.17
N ASP A 218 7.82 -16.86 23.42
CA ASP A 218 7.53 -17.63 22.20
C ASP A 218 8.65 -17.50 21.15
N ILE A 219 9.14 -16.28 20.94
CA ILE A 219 10.29 -16.02 20.06
C ILE A 219 11.54 -16.71 20.59
N ALA A 220 11.85 -16.60 21.89
CA ALA A 220 13.03 -17.22 22.48
C ALA A 220 13.00 -18.75 22.33
N SER A 221 11.86 -19.39 22.60
CA SER A 221 11.66 -20.82 22.41
C SER A 221 11.83 -21.23 20.94
N ALA A 222 11.31 -20.43 20.01
CA ALA A 222 11.51 -20.68 18.59
C ALA A 222 12.99 -20.60 18.17
N LEU A 223 13.74 -19.64 18.71
CA LEU A 223 15.18 -19.51 18.45
C LEU A 223 15.97 -20.68 19.01
N ASP A 224 15.60 -21.19 20.19
CA ASP A 224 16.18 -22.41 20.78
C ASP A 224 15.96 -23.61 19.87
N ASP A 225 14.72 -23.80 19.39
CA ASP A 225 14.37 -24.90 18.47
C ASP A 225 15.17 -24.82 17.15
N LEU A 226 15.31 -23.62 16.58
CA LEU A 226 16.09 -23.43 15.34
C LEU A 226 17.58 -23.72 15.55
N ALA A 227 18.16 -23.25 16.66
CA ALA A 227 19.59 -23.45 16.95
C ALA A 227 19.90 -24.91 17.32
N ALA A 228 19.03 -25.56 18.08
CA ALA A 228 19.18 -26.98 18.44
C ALA A 228 19.17 -27.89 17.20
N ARG A 229 18.42 -27.48 16.16
CA ARG A 229 18.29 -28.20 14.90
C ARG A 229 19.32 -27.78 13.84
N GLY A 230 20.24 -26.89 14.18
CA GLY A 230 21.28 -26.40 13.26
C GLY A 230 20.76 -25.58 12.09
N LEU A 231 19.54 -25.04 12.19
CA LEU A 231 18.96 -24.19 11.14
C LEU A 231 19.47 -22.75 11.21
N ILE A 232 19.97 -22.33 12.37
CA ILE A 232 20.68 -21.08 12.60
C ILE A 232 21.85 -21.33 13.56
N ASP A 233 22.89 -20.49 13.48
CA ASP A 233 24.00 -20.55 14.43
C ASP A 233 23.57 -20.09 15.84
N ARG A 234 24.19 -20.66 16.88
CA ARG A 234 23.95 -20.27 18.28
C ARG A 234 24.28 -18.79 18.56
N GLU A 235 25.26 -18.25 17.84
CA GLU A 235 25.60 -16.83 17.94
C GLU A 235 24.49 -15.95 17.35
N VAL A 236 23.93 -16.35 16.20
CA VAL A 236 22.77 -15.67 15.59
C VAL A 236 21.56 -15.74 16.51
N ALA A 237 21.29 -16.90 17.13
CA ALA A 237 20.21 -17.04 18.11
C ALA A 237 20.39 -16.11 19.31
N THR A 238 21.62 -16.02 19.86
CA THR A 238 21.93 -15.11 20.97
C THR A 238 21.77 -13.64 20.57
N ALA A 239 22.27 -13.25 19.40
CA ALA A 239 22.09 -11.90 18.86
C ALA A 239 20.62 -11.57 18.61
N ALA A 240 19.83 -12.54 18.12
CA ALA A 240 18.40 -12.39 17.87
C ALA A 240 17.62 -12.13 19.16
N ARG A 241 17.94 -12.82 20.26
CA ARG A 241 17.28 -12.59 21.57
C ARG A 241 17.51 -11.19 22.13
N ALA A 242 18.62 -10.55 21.79
CA ALA A 242 18.93 -9.20 22.23
C ALA A 242 18.17 -8.12 21.44
N LEU A 243 17.52 -8.48 20.32
CA LEU A 243 16.78 -7.52 19.51
C LEU A 243 15.43 -7.17 20.14
N PRO A 244 15.00 -5.90 20.03
CA PRO A 244 13.66 -5.53 20.45
C PRO A 244 12.61 -6.23 19.59
N LEU A 245 11.44 -6.50 20.18
CA LEU A 245 10.28 -7.02 19.49
C LEU A 245 9.95 -6.20 18.22
N GLY A 246 9.72 -6.89 17.10
CA GLY A 246 9.44 -6.26 15.81
C GLY A 246 10.69 -5.77 15.05
N ALA A 247 11.87 -6.26 15.41
CA ALA A 247 13.13 -5.93 14.74
C ALA A 247 13.89 -7.15 14.17
N LEU A 248 13.43 -8.39 14.37
CA LEU A 248 14.13 -9.57 13.87
C LEU A 248 14.20 -9.55 12.35
N GLY A 249 13.04 -9.44 11.69
CA GLY A 249 12.96 -9.43 10.23
C GLY A 249 13.84 -8.34 9.62
N ARG A 250 13.75 -7.12 10.14
CA ARG A 250 14.53 -5.98 9.63
C ARG A 250 16.04 -6.11 9.85
N THR A 251 16.47 -6.74 10.94
CA THR A 251 17.90 -6.75 11.32
C THR A 251 18.61 -7.98 10.79
N LEU A 252 17.93 -9.13 10.77
CA LEU A 252 18.54 -10.42 10.44
C LEU A 252 18.28 -10.85 9.00
N ALA A 253 17.17 -10.43 8.37
CA ALA A 253 16.98 -10.71 6.95
C ALA A 253 17.94 -9.92 6.05
N ASP A 254 18.37 -8.73 6.48
CA ASP A 254 19.28 -7.84 5.72
C ASP A 254 20.78 -8.11 6.01
N ARG A 255 21.12 -8.77 7.13
CA ARG A 255 22.52 -8.96 7.56
C ARG A 255 23.35 -9.84 6.64
N ASP A 256 22.75 -10.85 6.02
CA ASP A 256 23.46 -11.75 5.10
C ASP A 256 23.93 -11.04 3.82
N GLU A 257 23.32 -9.92 3.44
CA GLU A 257 23.75 -9.12 2.28
C GLU A 257 25.02 -8.31 2.61
N ILE A 258 25.13 -7.80 3.84
CA ILE A 258 26.33 -7.09 4.32
C ILE A 258 27.52 -8.06 4.47
N THR A 259 27.26 -9.29 4.92
CA THR A 259 28.30 -10.33 4.99
C THR A 259 28.68 -10.85 3.60
N ALA A 260 27.73 -11.02 2.68
CA ALA A 260 28.01 -11.39 1.29
C ALA A 260 28.81 -10.31 0.53
N LEU A 261 28.46 -9.03 0.70
CA LEU A 261 29.18 -7.90 0.09
C LEU A 261 30.58 -7.68 0.70
N ARG A 262 30.80 -8.05 1.97
CA ARG A 262 32.13 -8.00 2.61
C ARG A 262 33.01 -9.22 2.29
N CYS A 263 32.42 -10.36 1.98
CA CYS A 263 33.16 -11.59 1.66
C CYS A 263 33.39 -11.82 0.16
N GLY A 264 32.98 -10.88 -0.71
CA GLY A 264 33.35 -10.89 -2.13
C GLY A 264 32.98 -12.21 -2.83
N ARG A 265 31.70 -12.38 -3.15
CA ARG A 265 31.27 -13.22 -4.27
C ARG A 265 30.45 -12.38 -5.24
#